data_AF-A0A0F3RAT1-F1
#
_entry.id   AF-A0A0F3RAT1-F1
#
_cell.length_a   1.000
_cell.length_b   1.000
_cell.length_c   1.000
_cell.angle_alpha   90.00
_cell.angle_beta   90.00
_cell.angle_gamma   90.00
#
_symmetry.space_group_name_H-M   'P 1'
#
loop_
_entity.id
_entity.type
_entity.pdbx_description
1 polymer ?
#
loop_
_entity_poly.entity_id
_entity_poly.type
_entity_poly.pdbx_seq_one_letter_code
_entity_poly.pdbx_strand_id
1 'polypeptide(L)' 'MHDIKKLGNRVRKYHIELLQVFPMATPEQEECFKLLQKAYVDARYDKNYKITKEQLLYLIERIEKLKEITERICTARINQ' A
#
# COMPACT_ATOMS: atom_id res chain seq x y z
N MET A 1 6.51 13.92 6.55
CA MET A 1 6.51 12.61 7.24
C MET A 1 5.71 11.63 6.39
N HIS A 2 6.15 10.38 6.27
CA HIS A 2 5.98 9.42 5.16
C HIS A 2 4.64 9.43 4.38
N ASP A 3 4.63 10.09 3.22
CA ASP A 3 3.53 10.02 2.26
C ASP A 3 3.73 8.77 1.37
N ILE A 4 2.80 7.81 1.49
CA ILE A 4 2.83 6.55 0.75
C ILE A 4 2.80 6.77 -0.77
N LYS A 5 2.16 7.86 -1.27
CA LYS A 5 2.22 8.21 -2.69
C LYS A 5 3.61 8.66 -3.12
N LYS A 6 4.28 9.49 -2.29
CA LYS A 6 5.66 9.93 -2.59
C LYS A 6 6.64 8.78 -2.54
N LEU A 7 6.46 7.84 -1.60
CA LEU A 7 7.26 6.63 -1.52
C LEU A 7 7.00 5.70 -2.71
N GLY A 8 5.75 5.46 -3.08
CA GLY A 8 5.39 4.68 -4.27
C GLY A 8 6.02 5.24 -5.56
N ASN A 9 6.00 6.57 -5.74
CA ASN A 9 6.64 7.22 -6.89
C ASN A 9 8.17 7.09 -6.91
N ARG A 10 8.84 7.00 -5.75
CA ARG A 10 10.29 6.73 -5.69
C ARG A 10 10.59 5.28 -6.03
N VAL A 11 9.76 4.36 -5.53
CA VAL A 11 9.87 2.92 -5.75
C VAL A 11 9.58 2.53 -7.20
N ARG A 12 8.77 3.34 -7.91
CA ARG A 12 8.50 3.23 -9.36
C ARG A 12 9.75 3.09 -10.23
N LYS A 13 10.87 3.71 -9.82
CA LYS A 13 12.15 3.65 -10.56
C LYS A 13 12.88 2.32 -10.40
N TYR A 14 12.51 1.52 -9.40
CA TYR A 14 13.21 0.29 -9.05
C TYR A 14 12.51 -0.94 -9.62
N HIS A 15 11.20 -1.09 -9.44
CA HIS A 15 10.44 -2.23 -9.99
C HIS A 15 8.98 -1.88 -10.29
N ILE A 16 8.53 -2.20 -11.50
CA ILE A 16 7.15 -2.00 -11.95
C ILE A 16 6.15 -2.88 -11.19
N GLU A 17 6.59 -4.02 -10.66
CA GLU A 17 5.78 -4.93 -9.86
C GLU A 17 5.27 -4.27 -8.57
N LEU A 18 6.05 -3.38 -7.96
CA LEU A 18 5.66 -2.64 -6.76
C LEU A 18 4.54 -1.62 -7.04
N LEU A 19 4.37 -1.18 -8.29
CA LEU A 19 3.23 -0.34 -8.70
C LEU A 19 1.93 -1.13 -8.82
N GLN A 20 2.03 -2.42 -9.19
CA GLN A 20 0.86 -3.27 -9.32
C GLN A 20 0.29 -3.68 -7.96
N VAL A 21 1.01 -3.40 -6.86
CA VAL A 21 0.59 -3.77 -5.50
C VAL A 21 -0.57 -2.93 -4.99
N PHE A 22 -0.83 -1.73 -5.49
CA PHE A 22 -2.06 -0.99 -5.18
C PHE A 22 -2.71 -0.54 -6.49
N PRO A 23 -3.47 -1.43 -7.16
CA PRO A 23 -4.21 -1.04 -8.35
C PRO A 23 -5.25 0.00 -7.96
N MET A 24 -5.49 0.97 -8.85
CA MET A 24 -6.53 1.99 -8.74
C MET A 24 -7.46 1.89 -9.95
N ALA A 25 -7.71 0.67 -10.42
CA ALA A 25 -8.48 0.44 -11.64
C ALA A 25 -9.99 0.57 -11.41
N THR A 26 -10.44 0.49 -10.16
CA THR A 26 -11.86 0.57 -9.77
C THR A 26 -12.06 1.63 -8.68
N PRO A 27 -13.25 2.23 -8.59
CA PRO A 27 -13.58 3.21 -7.55
C PRO A 27 -13.35 2.67 -6.13
N GLU A 28 -13.67 1.40 -5.90
CA GLU A 28 -13.51 0.71 -4.61
C GLU A 28 -12.04 0.59 -4.23
N GLN A 29 -11.17 0.34 -5.20
CA GLN A 29 -9.73 0.27 -4.99
C GLN A 29 -9.13 1.65 -4.68
N GLU A 30 -9.58 2.70 -5.38
CA GLU A 30 -9.20 4.07 -5.04
C GLU A 30 -9.62 4.45 -3.63
N GLU A 31 -10.84 4.08 -3.24
CA GLU A 31 -11.37 4.32 -1.90
C GLU A 31 -10.54 3.58 -0.84
N CYS A 32 -10.23 2.30 -1.06
CA CYS A 32 -9.34 1.55 -0.17
C CYS A 32 -7.97 2.22 -0.03
N PHE A 33 -7.39 2.73 -1.11
CA PHE A 33 -6.09 3.42 -1.05
C PHE A 33 -6.17 4.78 -0.34
N LYS A 34 -7.29 5.50 -0.45
CA LYS A 34 -7.58 6.71 0.33
C LYS A 34 -7.75 6.38 1.81
N LEU A 35 -8.45 5.28 2.14
CA LEU A 35 -8.60 4.77 3.50
C LEU A 35 -7.26 4.34 4.11
N LEU A 36 -6.36 3.75 3.33
CA LEU A 36 -5.01 3.39 3.78
C LEU A 36 -4.17 4.64 4.12
N GLN A 37 -4.22 5.67 3.26
CA GLN A 37 -3.55 6.94 3.53
C GLN A 37 -4.12 7.64 4.77
N LYS A 38 -5.46 7.67 4.90
CA LYS A 38 -6.13 8.21 6.08
C LYS A 38 -5.79 7.40 7.33
N ALA A 39 -5.70 6.08 7.26
CA ALA A 39 -5.32 5.26 8.41
C ALA A 39 -3.95 5.67 8.99
N TYR A 40 -3.01 6.07 8.13
CA TYR A 40 -1.68 6.49 8.55
C TYR A 40 -1.66 7.84 9.30
N VAL A 41 -2.59 8.75 8.98
CA VAL A 41 -2.65 10.11 9.56
C VAL A 41 -3.71 10.21 10.66
N ASP A 42 -4.87 9.61 10.42
CA ASP A 42 -6.13 9.88 11.12
C ASP A 42 -6.54 8.75 12.08
N ALA A 43 -6.05 7.51 11.94
CA ALA A 43 -6.53 6.39 12.78
C ALA A 43 -6.29 6.57 14.28
N ARG A 44 -5.38 7.49 14.68
CA ARG A 44 -5.14 7.83 16.10
C ARG A 44 -6.01 8.97 16.62
N TYR A 45 -6.61 9.79 15.74
CA TYR A 45 -7.21 11.06 16.16
C TYR A 45 -8.59 11.35 15.55
N ASP A 46 -8.99 10.65 14.49
CA ASP A 46 -10.26 10.89 13.80
C ASP A 46 -11.28 9.79 14.10
N LYS A 47 -12.32 10.15 14.85
CA LYS A 47 -13.46 9.28 15.19
C LYS A 47 -14.36 8.99 13.98
N ASN A 48 -14.19 9.70 12.86
CA ASN A 48 -14.95 9.48 11.63
C ASN A 48 -14.30 8.47 10.68
N TYR A 49 -13.13 7.93 11.04
CA TYR A 49 -12.52 6.87 10.26
C TYR A 49 -13.37 5.61 10.33
N LYS A 50 -14.00 5.25 9.21
CA LYS A 50 -14.77 4.02 9.05
C LYS A 50 -14.15 3.21 7.93
N ILE A 51 -13.86 1.95 8.24
CA ILE A 51 -13.41 0.95 7.28
C ILE A 51 -14.25 -0.31 7.49
N THR A 52 -14.72 -0.91 6.40
CA THR A 52 -15.44 -2.18 6.46
C THR A 52 -14.46 -3.35 6.62
N LYS A 53 -14.96 -4.50 7.09
CA LYS A 53 -14.14 -5.72 7.19
C LYS A 53 -13.57 -6.15 5.84
N GLU A 54 -14.34 -6.02 4.78
CA GLU A 54 -13.95 -6.39 3.41
C GLU A 54 -12.82 -5.50 2.89
N GLN A 55 -12.96 -4.18 3.06
CA GLN A 55 -11.90 -3.21 2.72
C GLN A 55 -10.63 -3.46 3.53
N LEU A 56 -10.75 -3.80 4.82
CA LEU A 56 -9.62 -4.12 5.67
C LEU A 56 -8.90 -5.39 5.21
N LEU A 57 -9.63 -6.47 4.94
CA LEU A 57 -9.07 -7.72 4.44
C LEU A 57 -8.38 -7.53 3.09
N TYR A 58 -8.99 -6.75 2.18
CA TYR A 58 -8.37 -6.38 0.92
C TYR A 58 -7.04 -5.66 1.15
N LEU A 59 -7.01 -4.64 2.02
CA LEU A 59 -5.77 -3.91 2.33
C LEU A 59 -4.69 -4.81 2.93
N ILE A 60 -5.05 -5.74 3.81
CA ILE A 60 -4.10 -6.73 4.37
C ILE A 60 -3.48 -7.55 3.24
N GLU A 61 -4.28 -8.10 2.33
CA GLU A 61 -3.78 -8.88 1.19
C GLU A 61 -2.80 -8.06 0.32
N ARG A 62 -3.12 -6.77 0.08
CA ARG A 62 -2.23 -5.89 -0.68
C ARG A 62 -0.91 -5.63 0.05
N ILE A 63 -0.94 -5.48 1.37
CA ILE A 63 0.27 -5.29 2.19
C ILE A 63 1.13 -6.54 2.21
N GLU A 64 0.53 -7.73 2.28
CA GLU A 64 1.26 -9.00 2.20
C GLU A 64 1.98 -9.15 0.86
N LYS A 65 1.29 -8.88 -0.26
CA LYS A 65 1.91 -8.82 -1.59
C LYS A 65 3.06 -7.82 -1.66
N LEU A 66 2.92 -6.64 -1.02
CA LEU A 66 4.00 -5.65 -0.95
C LEU A 66 5.24 -6.22 -0.25
N LYS A 67 5.03 -6.87 0.89
CA LYS A 67 6.10 -7.48 1.69
C LYS A 67 6.82 -8.56 0.90
N GLU A 68 6.09 -9.48 0.28
CA GLU A 68 6.64 -10.57 -0.51
C GLU A 68 7.52 -10.05 -1.66
N ILE A 69 7.01 -9.11 -2.46
CA ILE A 69 7.75 -8.53 -3.58
C ILE A 69 9.00 -7.79 -3.07
N THR A 70 8.87 -7.04 -1.97
CA THR A 70 10.00 -6.31 -1.38
C THR A 70 11.07 -7.26 -0.86
N GLU A 71 10.68 -8.30 -0.14
CA GLU A 71 11.58 -9.33 0.38
C GLU A 71 12.32 -10.03 -0.75
N ARG A 72 11.61 -10.41 -1.82
CA ARG A 72 12.19 -11.03 -3.01
C ARG A 72 13.22 -10.13 -3.69
N ILE A 73 12.89 -8.85 -3.91
CA ILE A 73 13.79 -7.88 -4.55
C ILE A 73 15.03 -7.61 -3.68
N CYS A 74 14.84 -7.41 -2.38
CA CYS A 74 15.95 -7.14 -1.46
C CYS A 74 16.89 -8.35 -1.35
N THR A 75 16.34 -9.55 -1.19
CA THR A 75 17.12 -10.79 -1.08
C THR A 75 17.89 -11.07 -2.37
N ALA A 76 17.26 -10.88 -3.54
CA ALA A 76 17.92 -11.02 -4.83
C ALA A 76 19.11 -10.07 -4.99
N ARG A 77 19.02 -8.84 -4.47
CA ARG A 77 20.12 -7.85 -4.51
C ARG A 77 21.25 -8.12 -3.52
N ILE A 78 20.95 -8.69 -2.35
CA ILE A 78 21.96 -9.00 -1.33
C ILE A 78 22.76 -10.25 -1.72
N ASN A 79 22.11 -11.22 -2.35
CA ASN A 79 22.73 -12.44 -2.84
C ASN A 79 23.39 -12.29 -4.22
N GLN A 80 23.55 -11.05 -4.70
CA GLN A 80 24.19 -10.70 -5.96
C GLN A 80 25.60 -10.15 -5.69
#